data_AF-A0A1A6C6G5-F1
#
_entry.id   AF-A0A1A6C6G5-F1
#
_cell.length_a   1.000
_cell.length_b   1.000
_cell.length_c   1.000
_cell.angle_alpha   90.00
_cell.angle_beta   90.00
_cell.angle_gamma   90.00
#
_symmetry.space_group_name_H-M   'P 1'
#
loop_
_entity.id
_entity.type
_entity.pdbx_description
1 polymer ?
#
loop_
_entity_poly.entity_id
_entity_poly.type
_entity_poly.pdbx_seq_one_letter_code
_entity_poly.pdbx_strand_id
1 'polypeptide(L)' 'MLILTRRVGETLVIGDAIEVTVLGVKGNQVRLGIKAPKDVTVHREEVYQRIHGEVPPDGDVGGAGGD' A
#
# COMPACT_ATOMS: atom_id res chain seq x y z
N MET A 1 -5.94 11.04 -1.85
CA MET A 1 -6.74 9.80 -1.91
C MET A 1 -7.75 9.93 -3.04
N LEU A 2 -7.80 8.97 -3.98
CA LEU A 2 -8.80 8.90 -5.04
C LEU A 2 -9.74 7.74 -4.74
N ILE A 3 -11.06 7.94 -4.84
CA ILE A 3 -12.07 6.95 -4.45
C ILE A 3 -12.83 6.51 -5.69
N LEU A 4 -12.82 5.20 -5.95
CA LEU A 4 -13.48 4.58 -7.09
C LEU A 4 -14.27 3.36 -6.62
N THR A 5 -15.53 3.26 -7.06
CA THR A 5 -16.37 2.11 -6.75
C THR A 5 -16.31 1.13 -7.92
N ARG A 6 -15.89 -0.11 -7.64
CA ARG A 6 -15.82 -1.22 -8.60
C ARG A 6 -16.68 -2.40 -8.09
N ARG A 7 -17.37 -3.06 -9.01
CA ARG A 7 -18.11 -4.30 -8.78
C ARG A 7 -17.18 -5.50 -8.99
N VAL A 8 -17.63 -6.67 -8.54
CA VAL A 8 -16.94 -7.94 -8.81
C VAL A 8 -16.81 -8.14 -10.32
N GLY A 9 -15.61 -8.47 -10.78
CA GLY A 9 -15.24 -8.62 -12.19
C GLY A 9 -14.72 -7.33 -12.84
N GLU A 10 -14.87 -6.17 -12.21
CA GLU A 10 -14.33 -4.93 -12.75
C GLU A 10 -12.84 -4.75 -12.41
N THR A 11 -12.13 -4.09 -13.32
CA THR A 11 -10.70 -3.80 -13.20
C THR A 11 -10.45 -2.30 -13.18
N LEU A 12 -9.51 -1.90 -12.35
CA LEU A 12 -8.90 -0.57 -12.26
C LEU A 12 -7.48 -0.67 -12.80
N VAL A 13 -7.02 0.35 -13.53
CA VAL A 13 -5.65 0.45 -14.01
C VAL A 13 -4.96 1.63 -13.33
N ILE A 14 -3.72 1.45 -12.88
CA ILE A 14 -2.87 2.46 -12.26
C ILE A 14 -1.62 2.63 -13.13
N GLY A 15 -1.43 3.83 -13.69
CA GLY A 15 -0.38 4.07 -14.69
C GLY A 15 -0.61 3.21 -15.94
N ASP A 16 0.47 2.69 -16.52
CA ASP A 16 0.41 1.89 -17.75
C ASP A 16 0.61 0.38 -17.53
N ALA A 17 0.97 -0.04 -16.31
CA ALA A 17 1.46 -1.40 -16.06
C ALA A 17 0.80 -2.13 -14.88
N ILE A 18 0.02 -1.44 -14.05
CA ILE A 18 -0.60 -2.04 -12.86
C ILE A 18 -2.10 -2.18 -13.09
N GLU A 19 -2.61 -3.40 -12.99
CA GLU A 19 -4.03 -3.73 -13.09
C GLU A 19 -4.50 -4.31 -11.74
N VAL A 20 -5.63 -3.82 -11.24
CA VAL A 20 -6.26 -4.27 -10.00
C VAL A 20 -7.68 -4.71 -10.31
N THR A 21 -7.95 -6.00 -10.17
CA THR A 21 -9.26 -6.61 -10.46
C THR A 21 -9.94 -7.04 -9.19
N VAL A 22 -11.24 -6.73 -9.06
CA VAL A 22 -12.06 -7.25 -7.96
C VAL A 22 -12.52 -8.66 -8.31
N LEU A 23 -11.91 -9.69 -7.73
CA LEU A 23 -12.23 -11.09 -8.03
C LEU A 23 -13.49 -11.57 -7.32
N GLY A 24 -13.85 -10.96 -6.18
CA GLY A 24 -15.03 -11.35 -5.43
C GLY A 24 -15.12 -10.66 -4.09
N VAL A 25 -16.30 -10.70 -3.49
CA VAL A 25 -16.55 -10.22 -2.13
C VAL A 25 -17.14 -11.37 -1.34
N LYS A 26 -16.59 -11.65 -0.17
CA LYS A 26 -17.08 -12.67 0.77
C LYS A 26 -17.27 -12.01 2.14
N GLY A 27 -18.51 -11.67 2.46
CA GLY A 27 -18.83 -10.92 3.67
C GLY A 27 -18.16 -9.54 3.65
N ASN A 28 -17.26 -9.29 4.59
CA ASN A 28 -16.46 -8.06 4.67
C ASN A 28 -15.08 -8.18 3.99
N GLN A 29 -14.73 -9.34 3.42
CA GLN A 29 -13.45 -9.54 2.74
C GLN A 29 -13.61 -9.36 1.24
N VAL A 30 -12.70 -8.60 0.65
CA VAL A 30 -12.60 -8.41 -0.80
C VAL A 30 -11.40 -9.19 -1.32
N ARG A 31 -11.61 -10.00 -2.36
CA ARG A 31 -10.53 -10.62 -3.11
C ARG A 31 -10.12 -9.68 -4.23
N LEU A 32 -8.87 -9.25 -4.18
CA LEU A 32 -8.25 -8.39 -5.19
C LEU A 32 -7.19 -9.20 -5.93
N GLY A 33 -7.25 -9.20 -7.26
CA GLY A 33 -6.17 -9.63 -8.12
C GLY A 33 -5.33 -8.42 -8.47
N ILE A 34 -4.02 -8.47 -8.23
CA ILE A 34 -3.10 -7.39 -8.56
C ILE A 34 -2.11 -7.96 -9.57
N LYS A 35 -2.04 -7.32 -10.74
CA LYS A 35 -1.07 -7.63 -11.78
C LYS A 35 -0.19 -6.42 -11.94
N ALA A 36 1.08 -6.58 -11.61
CA ALA A 36 2.09 -5.53 -11.69
C ALA A 36 3.36 -6.11 -12.33
N PRO A 37 4.19 -5.28 -13.00
CA PRO A 37 5.49 -5.71 -13.51
C PRO A 37 6.44 -6.07 -12.36
N LYS A 38 7.50 -6.82 -12.67
CA LYS A 38 8.47 -7.32 -11.67
C LYS A 38 9.20 -6.20 -10.92
N ASP A 39 9.31 -5.04 -11.54
CA ASP A 39 9.92 -3.84 -10.98
C ASP A 39 9.11 -3.23 -9.83
N VAL A 40 7.82 -3.59 -9.72
CA VAL A 40 6.91 -3.09 -8.69
C VAL A 40 6.59 -4.21 -7.71
N THR A 41 7.14 -4.12 -6.51
CA THR A 41 6.88 -5.12 -5.45
C THR A 41 5.54 -4.85 -4.77
N VAL A 42 4.66 -5.86 -4.77
CA VAL A 42 3.34 -5.79 -4.12
C VAL A 42 3.44 -6.43 -2.74
N HIS A 43 3.27 -5.63 -1.70
CA HIS A 43 3.26 -6.10 -0.31
C HIS A 43 1.91 -5.87 0.33
N ARG A 44 1.59 -6.69 1.33
CA ARG A 44 0.53 -6.35 2.28
C ARG A 44 1.03 -5.24 3.19
N GLU A 45 0.15 -4.31 3.57
CA GLU A 45 0.50 -3.14 4.36
C GLU A 45 1.24 -3.51 5.65
N GLU A 46 0.77 -4.54 6.37
CA GLU A 46 1.39 -4.98 7.63
C GLU A 46 2.79 -5.61 7.45
N VAL A 47 3.11 -6.07 6.25
CA VAL A 47 4.44 -6.59 5.90
C VAL A 47 5.34 -5.45 5.46
N TYR A 48 4.83 -4.53 4.65
CA TYR A 48 5.56 -3.35 4.22
C TYR A 48 6.02 -2.50 5.41
N GLN A 49 5.12 -2.24 6.37
CA GLN A 49 5.45 -1.48 7.57
C GLN A 49 6.48 -2.18 8.46
N ARG A 50 6.53 -3.51 8.51
CA ARG A 50 7.58 -4.23 9.26
C ARG A 50 8.93 -4.19 8.58
N ILE A 51 8.97 -4.19 7.25
CA ILE A 51 10.22 -4.15 6.48
C ILE A 51 10.80 -2.74 6.43
N HIS A 52 9.95 -1.70 6.40
CA HIS A 52 10.36 -0.30 6.32
C HIS A 52 10.25 0.47 7.65
N GLY A 53 9.74 -0.18 8.70
CA GLY A 53 9.47 0.39 10.02
C GLY A 53 10.69 0.48 10.94
N GLU A 54 11.88 0.69 10.39
CA GLU A 54 13.04 1.18 11.14
C GLU A 54 13.42 2.58 10.65
N VAL A 55 12.43 3.49 10.67
CA VAL A 55 12.69 4.93 10.82
C VAL A 55 11.70 5.44 11.86
N PRO A 56 12.02 5.35 13.16
CA PRO A 56 11.32 6.16 14.13
C PRO A 56 11.57 7.65 13.79
N PRO A 57 10.54 8.51 13.78
CA PRO A 57 10.74 9.96 13.78
C PRO A 57 11.21 10.43 15.17
N ASP A 58 12.30 9.88 15.68
CA ASP A 58 12.98 10.40 16.85
C ASP A 58 14.10 11.34 16.37
N GLY A 59 13.66 12.53 15.99
CA GLY A 59 14.50 13.72 15.89
C GLY A 59 14.39 14.57 17.16
N ASP A 60 14.34 13.94 18.34
CA ASP A 60 14.55 14.63 19.61
C ASP A 60 16.06 14.86 19.77
N VAL A 61 16.58 15.89 19.11
CA VAL A 61 17.94 16.39 19.37
C VAL A 61 17.85 17.34 20.55
N GLY A 62 17.92 16.77 21.75
CA GLY A 62 18.33 17.49 22.94
C GLY A 62 19.76 18.01 22.75
N GLY A 63 19.91 19.31 22.56
CA GLY A 63 21.17 20.03 22.64
C GLY A 63 21.18 20.92 23.87
N ALA A 64 21.76 20.41 24.95
CA ALA A 64 22.12 21.20 26.13
C ALA A 64 23.36 22.08 25.85
N GLY A 65 23.38 23.28 26.43
CA GLY A 65 24.61 23.96 26.87
C GLY A 65 25.12 25.13 26.00
N GLY A 66 25.21 26.31 26.61
CA GLY A 66 26.06 27.42 26.13
C GLY A 66 25.59 28.80 26.58
N ASP A 67 26.13 29.25 27.73
CA ASP A 67 26.17 30.60 28.33
C ASP A 67 24.86 31.38 28.64
#